data_AF-A0A6B3HGC5-F1
#
_entry.id   AF-A0A6B3HGC5-F1
#
_cell.length_a   1.000
_cell.length_b   1.000
_cell.length_c   1.000
_cell.angle_alpha   90.00
_cell.angle_beta   90.00
_cell.angle_gamma   90.00
#
_symmetry.space_group_name_H-M   'P 1'
#
loop_
_entity.id
_entity.type
_entity.pdbx_description
1 polymer ?
#
loop_
_entity_poly.entity_id
_entity_poly.type
_entity_poly.pdbx_seq_one_letter_code
_entity_poly.pdbx_strand_id
1 'polypeptide(L)' 'LILLRHGESEWNAKNLFTGWVDVNLTEKGEKEAVRGGELLKDAGLLPDVLHTSLQRRAIRTAQLALE' A
#
# COMPACT_ATOMS: atom_id res chain seq x y z
N LEU A 1 3.12 9.90 -13.68
CA LEU A 1 2.73 8.52 -13.29
C LEU A 1 3.46 8.17 -12.01
N ILE A 2 2.74 7.84 -10.94
CA ILE A 2 3.29 7.43 -9.64
C ILE A 2 2.99 5.95 -9.46
N LEU A 3 4.02 5.16 -9.14
CA LEU A 3 3.87 3.74 -8.85
C LEU A 3 4.24 3.48 -7.40
N LEU A 4 3.30 2.90 -6.64
CA LEU A 4 3.50 2.54 -5.24
C LEU A 4 3.16 1.05 -5.06
N ARG A 5 4.15 0.27 -4.59
CA ARG A 5 3.91 -1.12 -4.18
C ARG A 5 3.26 -1.13 -2.81
N HIS A 6 2.31 -2.05 -2.59
CA HIS A 6 1.73 -2.25 -1.26
C HIS A 6 2.79 -2.56 -0.20
N GLY A 7 2.52 -2.17 1.05
CA GLY A 7 3.38 -2.48 2.19
C GLY A 7 3.44 -3.97 2.51
N GLU A 8 4.24 -4.34 3.51
CA GLU A 8 4.35 -5.73 3.97
C GLU A 8 2.98 -6.35 4.32
N SER A 9 2.70 -7.55 3.79
CA SER A 9 1.51 -8.32 4.13
C SER A 9 1.78 -9.39 5.19
N GLU A 10 0.71 -9.87 5.83
CA GLU A 10 0.78 -10.97 6.82
C GLU A 10 1.51 -12.21 6.29
N TRP A 11 1.39 -12.49 4.99
CA TRP A 11 2.05 -13.64 4.36
C TRP A 11 3.49 -13.34 3.94
N ASN A 12 3.84 -12.08 3.66
CA ASN A 12 5.25 -11.70 3.48
C ASN A 12 6.01 -11.90 4.79
N ALA A 13 5.44 -11.47 5.92
CA ALA A 13 6.04 -11.67 7.24
C ALA A 13 6.22 -13.16 7.61
N LYS A 14 5.35 -14.04 7.09
CA LYS A 14 5.40 -15.49 7.31
C LYS A 14 6.18 -16.25 6.21
N ASN A 15 6.75 -15.55 5.23
CA ASN A 15 7.42 -16.13 4.07
C ASN A 15 6.55 -17.14 3.29
N LEU A 16 5.27 -16.82 3.11
CA LEU A 16 4.28 -17.63 2.37
C LEU A 16 4.01 -17.04 0.98
N PHE A 17 3.76 -17.91 0.00
CA PHE A 17 3.34 -17.49 -1.34
C PHE A 17 1.90 -16.97 -1.34
N THR A 18 1.69 -15.67 -1.56
CA THR A 18 0.34 -15.07 -1.52
C THR A 18 -0.47 -15.24 -2.81
N GLY A 19 0.10 -14.91 -3.96
CA GLY A 19 -0.65 -14.88 -5.23
C GLY A 19 -1.91 -14.00 -5.14
N TRP A 20 -3.06 -14.59 -5.44
CA TRP A 20 -4.39 -13.94 -5.41
C TRP A 20 -5.12 -14.13 -4.08
N VAL A 21 -4.50 -14.76 -3.08
CA VAL A 21 -5.08 -14.84 -1.75
C VAL A 21 -5.16 -13.44 -1.17
N ASP A 22 -6.35 -13.08 -0.75
CA ASP A 22 -6.64 -11.73 -0.29
C ASP A 22 -6.26 -11.55 1.17
N VAL A 23 -4.96 -11.33 1.42
CA VAL A 23 -4.37 -11.13 2.76
C VAL A 23 -4.27 -9.65 3.11
N ASN A 24 -4.25 -9.36 4.41
CA ASN A 24 -4.14 -7.99 4.91
C ASN A 24 -2.68 -7.52 5.02
N LEU A 25 -2.50 -6.22 5.24
CA LEU A 25 -1.21 -5.62 5.63
C LEU A 25 -0.86 -5.99 7.07
N THR A 26 0.43 -6.03 7.39
CA THR A 26 0.90 -5.98 8.78
C THR A 26 0.86 -4.55 9.30
N GLU A 27 1.00 -4.35 10.61
CA GLU A 27 1.17 -3.01 11.20
C GLU A 27 2.36 -2.26 10.58
N LYS A 28 3.44 -2.99 10.26
CA LYS A 28 4.58 -2.44 9.52
C LYS A 28 4.17 -2.01 8.11
N GLY A 29 3.42 -2.84 7.38
CA GLY A 29 2.92 -2.50 6.05
C GLY A 29 1.98 -1.28 6.03
N GLU A 30 1.19 -1.09 7.08
CA GLU A 30 0.37 0.12 7.24
C GLU A 30 1.24 1.37 7.47
N LYS A 31 2.27 1.29 8.32
CA LYS A 31 3.23 2.39 8.52
C LYS A 31 4.00 2.74 7.25
N GLU A 32 4.38 1.74 6.45
CA GLU A 32 5.00 1.94 5.13
C GLU A 32 4.07 2.70 4.18
N ALA A 33 2.77 2.41 4.20
CA ALA A 33 1.77 3.09 3.38
C ALA A 33 1.60 4.56 3.77
N VAL A 34 1.43 4.84 5.07
CA VAL A 34 1.33 6.22 5.61
C VAL A 34 2.58 7.01 5.24
N ARG A 35 3.77 6.41 5.45
CA ARG A 35 5.04 7.05 5.09
C ARG A 35 5.13 7.34 3.58
N GLY A 36 4.58 6.47 2.75
CA GLY A 36 4.44 6.71 1.31
C GLY A 36 3.62 7.97 1.01
N GLY A 37 2.47 8.14 1.66
CA GLY A 37 1.64 9.33 1.54
C GLY A 37 2.34 10.62 1.97
N GLU A 38 3.04 10.59 3.11
CA GLU A 38 3.87 11.72 3.57
C GLU A 38 4.91 12.13 2.54
N LEU A 39 5.64 11.16 1.95
CA LEU A 39 6.64 11.43 0.93
C LEU A 39 6.05 12.03 -0.35
N LEU A 40 4.85 11.59 -0.75
CA LEU A 40 4.14 12.18 -1.89
C LEU A 40 3.77 13.64 -1.61
N LYS A 41 3.26 13.92 -0.42
CA LYS A 41 2.91 15.28 0.02
C LYS A 41 4.14 16.19 0.10
N ASP A 42 5.22 15.72 0.71
CA ASP A 42 6.48 16.45 0.83
C ASP A 42 7.09 16.79 -0.54
N ALA A 43 6.93 15.89 -1.52
CA ALA A 43 7.36 16.10 -2.89
C ALA A 43 6.38 16.92 -3.76
N GLY A 44 5.22 17.32 -3.22
CA GLY A 44 4.18 18.02 -3.96
C GLY A 44 3.51 17.17 -5.06
N LEU A 45 3.56 15.84 -4.94
CA LEU A 45 3.01 14.88 -5.90
C LEU A 45 1.60 14.46 -5.48
N LEU A 46 0.60 15.27 -5.81
CA LEU A 46 -0.81 15.03 -5.48
C LEU A 46 -1.55 14.41 -6.69
N PRO A 47 -1.87 13.10 -6.68
CA PRO A 47 -2.53 12.46 -7.81
C PRO A 47 -4.03 12.80 -7.87
N ASP A 48 -4.53 13.12 -9.06
CA ASP A 48 -5.96 13.37 -9.29
C ASP A 48 -6.79 12.08 -9.46
N VAL A 49 -6.16 11.00 -9.93
CA VAL A 49 -6.81 9.72 -10.21
C VAL A 49 -5.98 8.58 -9.61
N LEU A 50 -6.67 7.68 -8.91
CA LEU A 50 -6.08 6.49 -8.30
C LEU A 50 -6.55 5.23 -9.04
N HIS A 51 -5.61 4.34 -9.34
CA HIS A 51 -5.89 2.96 -9.77
C HIS A 51 -5.26 1.97 -8.78
N THR A 52 -5.95 0.87 -8.53
CA THR A 52 -5.47 -0.23 -7.68
C THR A 52 -5.94 -1.57 -8.22
N SER A 53 -5.38 -2.66 -7.70
CA SER A 53 -5.93 -4.00 -7.91
C SER A 53 -7.19 -4.22 -7.05
N LEU A 54 -7.82 -5.38 -7.18
CA LEU A 54 -8.96 -5.78 -6.32
C LEU A 54 -8.55 -6.32 -4.93
N GLN A 55 -7.26 -6.35 -4.61
CA GLN A 55 -6.74 -7.00 -3.40
C GLN A 55 -6.63 -6.02 -2.23
N ARG A 56 -7.09 -6.43 -1.04
CA ARG A 56 -7.20 -5.58 0.15
C ARG A 56 -5.88 -4.93 0.53
N ARG A 57 -4.76 -5.64 0.45
CA ARG A 57 -3.42 -5.05 0.71
C ARG A 57 -3.09 -3.84 -0.17
N ALA A 58 -3.47 -3.87 -1.45
CA ALA A 58 -3.23 -2.74 -2.36
C ALA A 58 -4.23 -1.61 -2.13
N ILE A 59 -5.52 -1.93 -1.92
CA ILE A 59 -6.55 -0.94 -1.59
C ILE A 59 -6.21 -0.22 -0.28
N ARG A 60 -5.83 -0.97 0.76
CA ARG A 60 -5.49 -0.42 2.08
C ARG A 60 -4.25 0.47 2.05
N THR A 61 -3.19 0.07 1.32
CA THR A 61 -2.03 0.95 1.12
C THR A 61 -2.46 2.26 0.46
N ALA A 62 -3.28 2.20 -0.59
CA ALA A 62 -3.73 3.41 -1.28
C ALA A 62 -4.59 4.32 -0.39
N GLN A 63 -5.49 3.74 0.42
CA GLN A 63 -6.29 4.49 1.39
C GLN A 63 -5.40 5.22 2.40
N LEU A 64 -4.47 4.50 3.05
CA LEU A 64 -3.58 5.06 4.06
C LEU A 64 -2.61 6.10 3.49
N ALA A 65 -2.21 5.99 2.22
CA ALA A 65 -1.35 6.96 1.57
C ALA A 65 -2.09 8.24 1.13
N LEU A 66 -3.42 8.23 1.09
CA LEU A 66 -4.27 9.36 0.68
C LEU A 66 -5.02 10.02 1.85
N GLU A 67 -4.92 9.46 3.07
CA GLU A 67 -5.36 10.11 4.32
C GLU A 67 -4.46 11.31 4.67
#